data_AF-A0A0C1F9N5-F1
#
_entry.id   AF-A0A0C1F9N5-F1
#
_cell.length_a   1.000
_cell.length_b   1.000
_cell.length_c   1.000
_cell.angle_alpha   90.00
_cell.angle_beta   90.00
_cell.angle_gamma   90.00
#
_symmetry.space_group_name_H-M   'P 1'
#
loop_
_entity.id
_entity.type
_entity.pdbx_description
1 polymer ?
#
loop_
_entity_poly.entity_id
_entity_poly.type
_entity_poly.pdbx_seq_one_letter_code
_entity_poly.pdbx_strand_id
1 'polypeptide(L)'
;MATADIKIHDNFTLEIKLRLTPFRKQKETSFSMNSWIFLPKSIDINEYSFSKRDFYKNLKSNIRLITPIFNLHEIVDFENSPLQYLAKSFDTVAHNPTKSFILDYKYNIRMFLAILKSSLRNEIIFIKKSNNQEERDFLIDRYYNSVNTIFEHYRNLKNILTVHSVTIHILKPFYFGDEFMSNLVEKQNYKLLQTLVVGQEKDDLAAQKIKNLISKELEYKKAVKYAVFEKNKSKQNRDLLSRLGFLKKFAESELYLTTLKERDGVFIEQISMSIAAGISMIFATAIAFGFQQKFGNLTMPFFVALVVSYILKDRIKEFARYYLVHKLSNKFFDQKININMDDKVIGTEKESFDYIDPKKIPEMVMRLRKENPVSEDINTLRNDNLILYRKMITLNREKLDELSFYAIPGINEIIRLNISSFVFKMDNAYLPIFVPTENNAYEVIQAEKVYFLDMVLQLNKNEVTTYAYYRITLNRVGILSVEKIASIK
;
A
#
# COMPACT_ATOMS: atom_id res chain seq x y z
N MET A 1 6.47 8.43 -13.48
CA MET A 1 5.36 9.14 -12.82
C MET A 1 5.28 8.64 -11.39
N ALA A 2 5.01 9.51 -10.43
CA ALA A 2 4.70 9.14 -9.06
C ALA A 2 3.26 9.58 -8.78
N THR A 3 2.42 8.70 -8.28
CA THR A 3 1.02 9.03 -7.95
C THR A 3 0.61 8.39 -6.64
N ALA A 4 -0.21 9.09 -5.87
CA ALA A 4 -0.82 8.59 -4.66
C ALA A 4 -2.35 8.66 -4.77
N ASP A 5 -3.01 7.63 -4.27
CA ASP A 5 -4.47 7.54 -4.17
C ASP A 5 -4.83 7.02 -2.78
N ILE A 6 -5.85 7.60 -2.14
CA ILE A 6 -6.33 7.18 -0.82
C ILE A 6 -7.76 6.70 -0.93
N LYS A 7 -8.05 5.58 -0.29
CA LYS A 7 -9.40 5.03 -0.22
C LYS A 7 -9.64 4.29 1.09
N ILE A 8 -10.90 3.98 1.34
CA ILE A 8 -11.33 3.09 2.43
C ILE A 8 -10.99 1.65 2.05
N HIS A 9 -10.25 0.93 2.90
CA HIS A 9 -9.98 -0.50 2.75
C HIS A 9 -11.06 -1.36 3.40
N ASP A 10 -11.35 -1.02 4.66
CA ASP A 10 -12.39 -1.58 5.52
C ASP A 10 -12.83 -0.49 6.49
N ASN A 11 -13.76 -0.81 7.40
CA ASN A 11 -14.37 0.15 8.31
C ASN A 11 -13.35 0.96 9.14
N PHE A 12 -12.14 0.44 9.40
CA PHE A 12 -11.16 1.10 10.26
C PHE A 12 -9.80 1.31 9.59
N THR A 13 -9.66 1.01 8.30
CA THR A 13 -8.36 1.04 7.63
C THR A 13 -8.40 1.94 6.40
N LEU A 14 -7.53 2.96 6.40
CA LEU A 14 -7.23 3.77 5.22
C LEU A 14 -6.14 3.08 4.41
N GLU A 15 -6.36 2.90 3.10
CA GLU A 15 -5.35 2.39 2.17
C GLU A 15 -4.82 3.54 1.31
N ILE A 16 -3.55 3.89 1.49
CA ILE A 16 -2.80 4.80 0.64
C ILE A 16 -2.02 3.95 -0.36
N LYS A 17 -2.34 4.10 -1.65
CA LYS A 17 -1.68 3.38 -2.72
C LYS A 17 -0.75 4.31 -3.49
N LEU A 18 0.54 4.05 -3.36
CA LEU A 18 1.58 4.75 -4.10
C LEU A 18 1.93 3.94 -5.36
N ARG A 19 2.04 4.62 -6.49
CA ARG A 19 2.60 4.06 -7.73
C ARG A 19 3.88 4.80 -8.06
N LEU A 20 5.00 4.09 -8.04
CA LEU A 20 6.34 4.66 -8.16
C LEU A 20 7.01 4.07 -9.41
N THR A 21 7.18 4.89 -10.43
CA THR A 21 7.80 4.50 -11.70
C THR A 21 9.14 5.23 -11.85
N PRO A 22 10.28 4.53 -11.67
CA PRO A 22 11.61 5.11 -11.83
C PRO A 22 11.81 5.66 -13.25
N PHE A 23 12.78 6.55 -13.44
CA PHE A 23 13.15 7.00 -14.77
C PHE A 23 13.86 5.86 -15.52
N ARG A 24 13.50 5.64 -16.79
CA ARG A 24 14.11 4.56 -17.60
C ARG A 24 15.61 4.78 -17.84
N LYS A 25 16.06 6.03 -17.92
CA LYS A 25 17.44 6.41 -18.24
C LYS A 25 18.32 6.69 -17.00
N GLN A 26 17.77 6.64 -15.80
CA GLN A 26 18.53 6.89 -14.57
C GLN A 26 18.71 5.57 -13.83
N LYS A 27 19.94 5.31 -13.39
CA LYS A 27 20.26 4.12 -12.59
C LYS A 27 19.45 4.08 -11.30
N GLU A 28 19.33 5.22 -10.62
CA GLU A 28 18.55 5.34 -9.40
C GLU A 28 17.51 6.45 -9.52
N THR A 29 16.34 6.24 -8.93
CA THR A 29 15.32 7.27 -8.80
C THR A 29 14.84 7.32 -7.35
N SER A 30 14.84 8.52 -6.78
CA SER A 30 14.37 8.76 -5.42
C SER A 30 12.97 9.38 -5.44
N PHE A 31 12.12 8.85 -4.56
CA PHE A 31 10.78 9.31 -4.29
C PHE A 31 10.71 9.71 -2.82
N SER A 32 10.02 10.81 -2.51
CA SER A 32 9.68 11.12 -1.13
C SER A 32 8.21 11.44 -0.98
N MET A 33 7.64 11.02 0.14
CA MET A 33 6.26 11.29 0.50
C MET A 33 6.24 11.90 1.90
N ASN A 34 5.54 13.02 2.04
CA ASN A 34 5.21 13.61 3.33
C ASN A 34 3.69 13.59 3.49
N SER A 35 3.21 13.10 4.62
CA SER A 35 1.80 13.05 4.98
C SER A 35 1.57 13.84 6.26
N TRP A 36 0.97 15.02 6.13
CA TRP A 36 0.51 15.83 7.25
C TRP A 36 -0.92 15.44 7.59
N ILE A 37 -1.12 14.92 8.80
CA ILE A 37 -2.41 14.42 9.29
C ILE A 37 -2.85 15.31 10.46
N PHE A 38 -3.88 16.11 10.22
CA PHE A 38 -4.46 17.01 11.20
C PHE A 38 -5.61 16.32 11.92
N LEU A 39 -5.48 16.21 13.24
CA LEU A 39 -6.38 15.47 14.11
C LEU A 39 -7.11 16.41 15.07
N PRO A 40 -8.44 16.33 15.19
CA PRO A 40 -9.19 17.09 16.18
C PRO A 40 -8.69 16.81 17.61
N LYS A 41 -8.55 17.83 18.45
CA LYS A 41 -8.17 17.60 19.86
C LYS A 41 -9.17 16.73 20.64
N SER A 42 -10.44 16.75 20.25
CA SER A 42 -11.50 15.97 20.87
C SER A 42 -11.30 14.45 20.80
N ILE A 43 -10.48 13.95 19.88
CA ILE A 43 -10.18 12.51 19.78
C ILE A 43 -8.99 12.08 20.66
N ASP A 44 -8.33 13.04 21.31
CA ASP A 44 -7.23 12.84 22.26
C ASP A 44 -6.11 11.92 21.74
N ILE A 45 -5.64 12.19 20.52
CA ILE A 45 -4.47 11.58 19.88
C ILE A 45 -3.31 12.59 19.86
N ASN A 46 -2.31 12.40 20.72
CA ASN A 46 -1.15 13.27 20.90
C ASN A 46 0.09 12.46 21.30
N GLU A 47 1.24 13.12 21.47
CA GLU A 47 2.53 12.50 21.85
C GLU A 47 2.47 11.60 23.08
N TYR A 48 1.54 11.86 24.02
CA TYR A 48 1.39 11.10 25.26
C TYR A 48 0.40 9.93 25.13
N SER A 49 -0.66 10.09 24.31
CA SER A 49 -1.73 9.10 24.16
C SER A 49 -1.54 8.16 22.97
N PHE A 50 -0.69 8.51 22.00
CA PHE A 50 -0.43 7.73 20.79
C PHE A 50 1.05 7.87 20.39
N SER A 51 1.84 6.87 20.74
CA SER A 51 3.28 6.91 20.52
C SER A 51 3.67 6.54 19.08
N LYS A 52 4.91 6.83 18.71
CA LYS A 52 5.56 6.31 17.49
C LYS A 52 5.42 4.79 17.34
N ARG A 53 5.49 4.05 18.45
CA ARG A 53 5.32 2.59 18.46
C ARG A 53 3.89 2.19 18.11
N ASP A 54 2.90 2.94 18.61
CA ASP A 54 1.48 2.70 18.31
C ASP A 54 1.17 3.01 16.84
N PHE A 55 1.78 4.06 16.28
CA PHE A 55 1.69 4.34 14.85
C PHE A 55 2.17 3.17 14.00
N TYR A 56 3.41 2.69 14.23
CA TYR A 56 3.96 1.58 13.45
C TYR A 56 3.27 0.23 13.72
N LYS A 57 2.63 0.04 14.87
CA LYS A 57 1.79 -1.14 15.15
C LYS A 57 0.52 -1.14 14.29
N ASN A 58 -0.04 0.05 14.05
CA ASN A 58 -1.25 0.24 13.24
C ASN A 58 -0.95 0.42 11.74
N LEU A 59 0.31 0.55 11.35
CA LEU A 59 0.75 0.71 9.98
C LEU A 59 1.20 -0.63 9.37
N LYS A 60 0.60 -1.00 8.24
CA LYS A 60 1.06 -2.12 7.42
C LYS A 60 1.38 -1.63 6.01
N SER A 61 2.65 -1.76 5.61
CA SER A 61 3.04 -1.55 4.21
C SER A 61 3.30 -2.87 3.50
N ASN A 62 2.88 -2.97 2.24
CA ASN A 62 3.28 -4.05 1.34
C ASN A 62 3.71 -3.45 0.00
N ILE A 63 4.87 -3.86 -0.49
CA ILE A 63 5.39 -3.44 -1.78
C ILE A 63 5.18 -4.57 -2.78
N ARG A 64 4.75 -4.22 -3.99
CA ARG A 64 4.64 -5.14 -5.10
C ARG A 64 5.11 -4.51 -6.39
N LEU A 65 5.62 -5.30 -7.33
CA LEU A 65 5.91 -4.87 -8.69
C LEU A 65 4.63 -4.36 -9.38
N ILE A 66 4.81 -3.37 -10.27
CA ILE A 66 3.79 -2.99 -11.23
C ILE A 66 3.71 -4.10 -12.26
N THR A 67 2.53 -4.70 -12.41
CA THR A 67 2.27 -5.69 -13.47
C THR A 67 2.64 -5.10 -14.84
N PRO A 68 3.36 -5.86 -15.69
CA PRO A 68 3.60 -5.49 -17.08
C PRO A 68 2.30 -5.10 -17.79
N ILE A 69 2.38 -4.07 -18.64
CA ILE A 69 1.21 -3.50 -19.31
C ILE A 69 1.07 -4.18 -20.67
N PHE A 70 -0.01 -4.93 -20.85
CA PHE A 70 -0.43 -5.51 -22.12
C PHE A 70 -1.89 -5.19 -22.36
N ASN A 71 -2.26 -4.87 -23.59
CA ASN A 71 -3.64 -4.88 -24.03
C ASN A 71 -4.15 -6.33 -24.09
N LEU A 72 -5.47 -6.53 -24.02
CA LEU A 72 -6.02 -7.88 -23.96
C LEU A 72 -5.70 -8.69 -25.24
N HIS A 73 -5.73 -8.06 -26.41
CA HIS A 73 -5.39 -8.69 -27.69
C HIS A 73 -3.88 -9.01 -27.83
N GLU A 74 -3.00 -8.19 -27.25
CA GLU A 74 -1.54 -8.41 -27.26
C GLU A 74 -1.11 -9.65 -26.47
N ILE A 75 -1.99 -10.21 -25.62
CA ILE A 75 -1.71 -11.45 -24.90
C ILE A 75 -1.58 -12.65 -25.86
N VAL A 76 -2.27 -12.61 -27.00
CA VAL A 76 -2.29 -13.69 -27.99
C VAL A 76 -1.31 -13.40 -29.14
N ASP A 77 -1.52 -12.27 -29.83
CA ASP A 77 -1.03 -12.08 -31.21
C ASP A 77 0.27 -11.27 -31.32
N PHE A 78 0.86 -10.86 -30.19
CA PHE A 78 2.07 -10.02 -30.20
C PHE A 78 3.35 -10.87 -30.26
N GLU A 79 4.39 -10.35 -30.90
CA GLU A 79 5.72 -10.96 -30.84
C GLU A 79 6.22 -10.94 -29.39
N ASN A 80 6.63 -12.11 -28.85
CA ASN A 80 6.94 -12.27 -27.44
C ASN A 80 5.72 -12.05 -26.52
N SER A 81 4.55 -12.54 -26.92
CA SER A 81 3.34 -12.46 -26.10
C SER A 81 3.46 -13.30 -24.81
N PRO A 82 2.73 -12.93 -23.74
CA PRO A 82 2.63 -13.73 -22.53
C PRO A 82 2.25 -15.19 -22.78
N LEU A 83 1.39 -15.49 -23.77
CA LEU A 83 1.04 -16.87 -24.13
C LEU A 83 2.19 -17.63 -24.80
N GLN A 84 3.02 -16.97 -25.62
CA GLN A 84 4.20 -17.60 -26.21
C GLN A 84 5.23 -17.99 -25.14
N TYR A 85 5.49 -17.10 -24.17
CA TYR A 85 6.36 -17.40 -23.03
C TYR A 85 5.79 -18.55 -22.18
N LEU A 86 4.49 -18.53 -21.95
CA LEU A 86 3.81 -19.60 -21.25
C LEU A 86 3.99 -20.94 -21.98
N ALA A 87 3.70 -21.00 -23.28
CA ALA A 87 3.85 -22.22 -24.08
C ALA A 87 5.28 -22.77 -24.05
N LYS A 88 6.30 -21.92 -24.22
CA LYS A 88 7.72 -22.30 -24.11
C LYS A 88 8.04 -22.91 -22.74
N SER A 89 7.51 -22.35 -21.66
CA SER A 89 7.72 -22.88 -20.31
C SER A 89 7.04 -24.24 -20.08
N PHE A 90 5.87 -24.47 -20.69
CA PHE A 90 5.16 -25.75 -20.64
C PHE A 90 5.94 -26.82 -21.40
N ASP A 91 6.47 -26.48 -22.57
CA ASP A 91 7.29 -27.39 -23.38
C ASP A 91 8.58 -27.78 -22.63
N THR A 92 9.27 -26.79 -22.07
CA THR A 92 10.52 -27.01 -21.32
C THR A 92 10.31 -27.95 -20.13
N VAL A 93 9.27 -27.71 -19.31
CA VAL A 93 9.02 -28.54 -18.13
C VAL A 93 8.49 -29.93 -18.48
N ALA A 94 7.81 -30.09 -19.62
CA ALA A 94 7.33 -31.37 -20.09
C ALA A 94 8.48 -32.28 -20.55
N HIS A 95 9.47 -31.72 -21.24
CA HIS A 95 10.65 -32.45 -21.69
C HIS A 95 11.66 -32.72 -20.56
N ASN A 96 11.88 -31.74 -19.67
CA ASN A 96 12.87 -31.86 -18.59
C ASN A 96 12.36 -31.22 -17.27
N PRO A 97 11.76 -32.00 -16.35
CA PRO A 97 11.17 -31.46 -15.13
C PRO A 97 12.22 -31.25 -14.01
N THR A 98 13.23 -30.41 -14.25
CA THR A 98 14.17 -30.00 -13.19
C THR A 98 13.52 -29.05 -12.19
N LYS A 99 14.11 -28.92 -10.99
CA LYS A 99 13.62 -27.97 -9.97
C LYS A 99 13.55 -26.53 -10.51
N SER A 100 14.54 -26.10 -11.29
CA SER A 100 14.56 -24.76 -11.90
C SER A 100 13.41 -24.58 -12.89
N PHE A 101 13.25 -25.51 -13.84
CA PHE A 101 12.21 -25.41 -14.85
C PHE A 101 10.79 -25.49 -14.28
N ILE A 102 10.60 -26.24 -13.18
CA ILE A 102 9.32 -26.24 -12.45
C ILE A 102 9.03 -24.87 -11.80
N LEU A 103 10.06 -24.18 -11.30
CA LEU A 103 9.91 -22.82 -10.75
C LEU A 103 9.61 -21.82 -11.87
N ASP A 104 10.33 -21.89 -12.99
CA ASP A 104 10.12 -21.03 -14.16
C ASP A 104 8.71 -21.23 -14.76
N TYR A 105 8.25 -22.47 -14.86
CA TYR A 105 6.89 -22.81 -15.27
C TYR A 105 5.83 -22.18 -14.35
N LYS A 106 6.01 -22.31 -13.02
CA LYS A 106 5.10 -21.71 -12.04
C LYS A 106 5.11 -20.18 -12.15
N TYR A 107 6.29 -19.59 -12.29
CA TYR A 107 6.47 -18.16 -12.47
C TYR A 107 5.70 -17.65 -13.69
N ASN A 108 5.86 -18.31 -14.85
CA ASN A 108 5.20 -17.92 -16.09
C ASN A 108 3.67 -18.01 -15.99
N ILE A 109 3.13 -19.07 -15.35
CA ILE A 109 1.68 -19.15 -15.06
C ILE A 109 1.25 -17.95 -14.23
N ARG A 110 1.91 -17.68 -13.10
CA ARG A 110 1.53 -16.60 -12.19
C ARG A 110 1.59 -15.24 -12.87
N MET A 111 2.66 -14.98 -13.61
CA MET A 111 2.83 -13.73 -14.36
C MET A 111 1.75 -13.56 -15.42
N PHE A 112 1.46 -14.61 -16.21
CA PHE A 112 0.37 -14.61 -17.18
C PHE A 112 -0.98 -14.28 -16.53
N LEU A 113 -1.33 -14.91 -15.40
CA LEU A 113 -2.59 -14.65 -14.70
C LEU A 113 -2.67 -13.22 -14.17
N ALA A 114 -1.55 -12.67 -13.69
CA ALA A 114 -1.48 -11.29 -13.23
C ALA A 114 -1.65 -10.28 -14.37
N ILE A 115 -1.00 -10.53 -15.51
CA ILE A 115 -1.14 -9.73 -16.75
C ILE A 115 -2.60 -9.78 -17.22
N LEU A 116 -3.15 -10.98 -17.43
CA LEU A 116 -4.53 -11.19 -17.86
C LEU A 116 -5.52 -10.43 -16.97
N LYS A 117 -5.37 -10.52 -15.64
CA LYS A 117 -6.20 -9.77 -14.69
C LYS A 117 -6.13 -8.26 -14.89
N SER A 118 -4.93 -7.73 -15.11
CA SER A 118 -4.75 -6.30 -15.32
C SER A 118 -5.34 -5.85 -16.67
N SER A 119 -5.09 -6.61 -17.74
CA SER A 119 -5.58 -6.36 -19.09
C SER A 119 -7.12 -6.42 -19.16
N LEU A 120 -7.74 -7.46 -18.60
CA LEU A 120 -9.21 -7.58 -18.51
C LEU A 120 -9.83 -6.38 -17.78
N ARG A 121 -9.25 -5.96 -16.65
CA ARG A 121 -9.75 -4.81 -15.90
C ARG A 121 -9.67 -3.53 -16.73
N ASN A 122 -8.55 -3.31 -17.43
CA ASN A 122 -8.36 -2.12 -18.24
C ASN A 122 -9.35 -2.09 -19.42
N GLU A 123 -9.52 -3.21 -20.13
CA GLU A 123 -10.47 -3.34 -21.24
C GLU A 123 -11.90 -3.04 -20.81
N ILE A 124 -12.33 -3.58 -19.66
CA ILE A 124 -13.66 -3.29 -19.08
C ILE A 124 -13.81 -1.82 -18.70
N ILE A 125 -12.75 -1.17 -18.20
CA ILE A 125 -12.79 0.27 -17.92
C ILE A 125 -12.96 1.06 -19.21
N PHE A 126 -12.31 0.67 -20.30
CA PHE A 126 -12.49 1.30 -21.61
C PHE A 126 -13.92 1.13 -22.13
N ILE A 127 -14.47 -0.10 -22.08
CA ILE A 127 -15.87 -0.37 -22.45
C ILE A 127 -16.85 0.47 -21.62
N LYS A 128 -16.59 0.66 -20.33
CA LYS A 128 -17.47 1.48 -19.46
C LYS A 128 -17.37 2.98 -19.72
N LYS A 129 -16.31 3.44 -20.37
CA LYS A 129 -16.04 4.85 -20.66
C LYS A 129 -16.37 5.25 -22.10
N SER A 130 -16.72 4.30 -22.96
CA SER A 130 -17.12 4.58 -24.34
C SER A 130 -18.37 5.46 -24.36
N ASN A 131 -18.35 6.52 -25.15
CA ASN A 131 -19.42 7.52 -25.18
C ASN A 131 -20.47 7.26 -26.28
N ASN A 132 -20.19 6.35 -27.23
CA ASN A 132 -21.12 5.99 -28.29
C ASN A 132 -21.32 4.46 -28.38
N GLN A 133 -22.45 4.06 -28.97
CA GLN A 133 -22.87 2.66 -29.12
C GLN A 133 -21.94 1.87 -30.05
N GLU A 134 -21.53 2.43 -31.18
CA GLU A 134 -20.70 1.72 -32.18
C GLU A 134 -19.31 1.35 -31.64
N GLU A 135 -18.64 2.27 -30.93
CA GLU A 135 -17.35 2.02 -30.28
C GLU A 135 -17.52 0.95 -29.18
N ARG A 136 -18.60 1.05 -28.39
CA ARG A 136 -18.91 0.08 -27.34
C ARG A 136 -19.09 -1.32 -27.92
N ASP A 137 -19.85 -1.46 -29.00
CA ASP A 137 -20.08 -2.73 -29.69
C ASP A 137 -18.78 -3.33 -30.22
N PHE A 138 -17.96 -2.52 -30.89
CA PHE A 138 -16.64 -2.94 -31.37
C PHE A 138 -15.72 -3.42 -30.23
N LEU A 139 -15.67 -2.67 -29.12
CA LEU A 139 -14.85 -3.03 -27.96
C LEU A 139 -15.34 -4.32 -27.31
N ILE A 140 -16.65 -4.55 -27.26
CA ILE A 140 -17.24 -5.77 -26.70
C ILE A 140 -16.97 -6.97 -27.60
N ASP A 141 -17.02 -6.82 -28.91
CA ASP A 141 -16.66 -7.89 -29.84
C ASP A 141 -15.19 -8.26 -29.75
N ARG A 142 -14.31 -7.25 -29.72
CA ARG A 142 -12.88 -7.47 -29.49
C ARG A 142 -12.62 -8.16 -28.15
N TYR A 143 -13.30 -7.73 -27.09
CA TYR A 143 -13.22 -8.35 -25.76
C TYR A 143 -13.68 -9.81 -25.78
N TYR A 144 -14.84 -10.09 -26.37
CA TYR A 144 -15.42 -11.43 -26.48
C TYR A 144 -14.48 -12.39 -27.20
N ASN A 145 -13.94 -11.97 -28.35
CA ASN A 145 -13.02 -12.78 -29.13
C ASN A 145 -11.71 -13.01 -28.38
N SER A 146 -11.10 -11.95 -27.83
CA SER A 146 -9.83 -12.06 -27.10
C SER A 146 -9.95 -13.00 -25.89
N VAL A 147 -11.03 -12.91 -25.10
CA VAL A 147 -11.26 -13.79 -23.94
C VAL A 147 -11.37 -15.24 -24.37
N ASN A 148 -12.17 -15.53 -25.41
CA ASN A 148 -12.34 -16.90 -25.90
C ASN A 148 -11.02 -17.49 -26.39
N THR A 149 -10.27 -16.76 -27.22
CA THR A 149 -8.99 -17.21 -27.76
C THR A 149 -7.96 -17.46 -26.65
N ILE A 150 -7.85 -16.55 -25.67
CA ILE A 150 -6.93 -16.73 -24.53
C ILE A 150 -7.26 -18.00 -23.74
N PHE A 151 -8.54 -18.26 -23.48
CA PHE A 151 -8.99 -19.41 -22.71
C PHE A 151 -8.75 -20.71 -23.46
N GLU A 152 -9.05 -20.74 -24.74
CA GLU A 152 -8.79 -21.88 -25.62
C GLU A 152 -7.29 -22.19 -25.66
N HIS A 153 -6.44 -21.19 -25.94
CA HIS A 153 -4.99 -21.36 -25.99
C HIS A 153 -4.45 -21.88 -24.65
N TYR A 154 -4.82 -21.26 -23.53
CA TYR A 154 -4.36 -21.69 -22.20
C TYR A 154 -4.76 -23.14 -21.93
N ARG A 155 -6.02 -23.52 -22.18
CA ARG A 155 -6.52 -24.87 -21.92
C ARG A 155 -5.86 -25.92 -22.83
N ASN A 156 -5.55 -25.56 -24.08
CA ASN A 156 -4.84 -26.42 -25.02
C ASN A 156 -3.39 -26.73 -24.59
N LEU A 157 -2.75 -25.86 -23.78
CA LEU A 157 -1.42 -26.15 -23.22
C LEU A 157 -1.40 -27.39 -22.31
N LYS A 158 -2.56 -27.83 -21.80
CA LYS A 158 -2.68 -29.09 -21.06
C LYS A 158 -2.23 -30.30 -21.88
N ASN A 159 -2.39 -30.26 -23.21
CA ASN A 159 -2.04 -31.36 -24.09
C ASN A 159 -0.54 -31.63 -24.06
N ILE A 160 0.29 -30.57 -24.04
CA ILE A 160 1.75 -30.65 -23.91
C ILE A 160 2.13 -31.43 -22.65
N LEU A 161 1.48 -31.12 -21.52
CA LEU A 161 1.74 -31.78 -20.24
C LEU A 161 1.27 -33.24 -20.21
N THR A 162 0.14 -33.53 -20.86
CA THR A 162 -0.48 -34.88 -20.84
C THR A 162 0.30 -35.87 -21.71
N VAL A 163 0.81 -35.42 -22.86
CA VAL A 163 1.64 -36.24 -23.76
C VAL A 163 2.89 -36.78 -23.07
N HIS A 164 3.47 -36.01 -22.15
CA HIS A 164 4.72 -36.34 -21.47
C HIS A 164 4.53 -37.04 -20.11
N SER A 165 3.31 -37.45 -19.75
CA SER A 165 2.99 -38.14 -18.48
C SER A 165 3.56 -37.45 -17.24
N VAL A 166 3.47 -36.12 -17.18
CA VAL A 166 4.05 -35.34 -16.08
C VAL A 166 3.37 -35.62 -14.74
N THR A 167 4.11 -35.45 -13.65
CA THR A 167 3.59 -35.70 -12.29
C THR A 167 2.47 -34.74 -11.90
N ILE A 168 1.63 -35.15 -10.95
CA ILE A 168 0.54 -34.32 -10.39
C ILE A 168 1.03 -32.96 -9.85
N HIS A 169 2.28 -32.87 -9.41
CA HIS A 169 2.88 -31.63 -8.92
C HIS A 169 3.05 -30.57 -10.00
N ILE A 170 3.25 -30.97 -11.26
CA ILE A 170 3.36 -30.08 -12.42
C ILE A 170 1.96 -29.66 -12.91
N LEU A 171 0.97 -30.55 -12.81
CA LEU A 171 -0.42 -30.24 -13.22
C LEU A 171 -1.14 -29.28 -12.26
N LYS A 172 -0.81 -29.28 -10.96
CA LYS A 172 -1.50 -28.45 -9.96
C LYS A 172 -1.48 -26.94 -10.28
N PRO A 173 -0.32 -26.31 -10.59
CA PRO A 173 -0.26 -24.91 -11.00
C PRO A 173 -1.14 -24.58 -12.21
N PHE A 174 -1.22 -25.47 -13.20
CA PHE A 174 -2.12 -25.31 -14.36
C PHE A 174 -3.58 -25.24 -13.92
N TYR A 175 -4.05 -26.19 -13.11
CA TYR A 175 -5.44 -26.19 -12.64
C TYR A 175 -5.76 -24.97 -11.76
N PHE A 176 -4.80 -24.51 -10.95
CA PHE A 176 -4.98 -23.27 -10.19
C PHE A 176 -5.11 -22.05 -11.11
N GLY A 177 -4.35 -22.02 -12.21
CA GLY A 177 -4.48 -20.96 -13.22
C GLY A 177 -5.82 -20.99 -13.94
N ASP A 178 -6.23 -22.14 -14.45
CA ASP A 178 -7.52 -22.31 -15.13
C ASP A 178 -8.72 -21.97 -14.22
N GLU A 179 -8.72 -22.46 -12.97
CA GLU A 179 -9.75 -22.12 -11.98
C GLU A 179 -9.75 -20.62 -11.66
N PHE A 180 -8.57 -20.00 -11.55
CA PHE A 180 -8.47 -18.55 -11.33
C PHE A 180 -9.01 -17.74 -12.52
N MET A 181 -8.66 -18.13 -13.75
CA MET A 181 -9.13 -17.48 -14.98
C MET A 181 -10.66 -17.50 -15.06
N SER A 182 -11.26 -18.68 -14.87
CA SER A 182 -12.71 -18.85 -14.95
C SER A 182 -13.45 -17.99 -13.93
N ASN A 183 -13.01 -18.01 -12.66
CA ASN A 183 -13.59 -17.17 -11.60
C ASN A 183 -13.35 -15.66 -11.83
N LEU A 184 -12.22 -15.30 -12.43
CA LEU A 184 -11.87 -13.91 -12.74
C LEU A 184 -12.79 -13.35 -13.83
N VAL A 185 -12.97 -14.06 -14.95
CA VAL A 185 -13.84 -13.65 -16.05
C VAL A 185 -15.28 -13.60 -15.61
N GLU A 186 -15.77 -14.61 -14.88
CA GLU A 186 -17.11 -14.63 -14.30
C GLU A 186 -17.38 -13.36 -13.46
N LYS A 187 -16.51 -13.08 -12.48
CA LYS A 187 -16.67 -11.92 -11.59
C LYS A 187 -16.65 -10.58 -12.33
N GLN A 188 -15.78 -10.45 -13.34
CA GLN A 188 -15.64 -9.21 -14.08
C GLN A 188 -16.81 -9.00 -15.06
N ASN A 189 -17.28 -10.07 -15.70
CA ASN A 189 -18.41 -10.04 -16.61
C ASN A 189 -19.73 -9.76 -15.90
N TYR A 190 -19.95 -10.28 -14.69
CA TYR A 190 -21.13 -9.86 -13.91
C TYR A 190 -21.12 -8.35 -13.61
N LYS A 191 -19.95 -7.77 -13.30
CA LYS A 191 -19.81 -6.32 -13.09
C LYS A 191 -19.97 -5.50 -14.37
N LEU A 192 -19.61 -6.05 -15.52
CA LEU A 192 -19.82 -5.41 -16.81
C LEU A 192 -21.31 -5.48 -17.18
N LEU A 193 -21.92 -6.65 -17.05
CA LEU A 193 -23.34 -6.88 -17.30
C LEU A 193 -24.24 -5.97 -16.46
N GLN A 194 -23.93 -5.82 -15.17
CA GLN A 194 -24.68 -4.88 -14.31
C GLN A 194 -24.65 -3.45 -14.86
N THR A 195 -23.51 -3.01 -15.40
CA THR A 195 -23.40 -1.68 -16.01
C THR A 195 -24.16 -1.57 -17.33
N LEU A 196 -24.14 -2.61 -18.17
CA LEU A 196 -24.85 -2.63 -19.45
C LEU A 196 -26.38 -2.69 -19.30
N VAL A 197 -26.89 -3.34 -18.24
CA VAL A 197 -28.33 -3.52 -18.00
C VAL A 197 -28.96 -2.37 -17.23
N VAL A 198 -28.23 -1.76 -16.29
CA VAL A 198 -28.71 -0.69 -15.40
C VAL A 198 -28.30 0.70 -15.89
N GLY A 199 -27.44 0.78 -16.92
CA GLY A 199 -26.99 2.04 -17.51
C GLY A 199 -28.10 2.87 -18.16
N GLN A 200 -27.83 4.16 -18.38
CA GLN A 200 -28.75 5.09 -19.05
C GLN A 200 -29.03 4.69 -20.50
N GLU A 201 -28.04 4.09 -21.18
CA GLU A 201 -28.19 3.47 -22.49
C GLU A 201 -28.16 1.95 -22.33
N LYS A 202 -29.32 1.30 -22.45
CA LYS A 202 -29.40 -0.16 -22.43
C LYS A 202 -28.91 -0.71 -23.76
N ASP A 203 -28.00 -1.68 -23.66
CA ASP A 203 -27.41 -2.35 -24.82
C ASP A 203 -27.66 -3.85 -24.71
N ASP A 204 -28.82 -4.28 -25.24
CA ASP A 204 -29.30 -5.65 -25.07
C ASP A 204 -28.45 -6.67 -25.85
N LEU A 205 -27.89 -6.28 -27.01
CA LEU A 205 -27.04 -7.14 -27.83
C LEU A 205 -25.68 -7.39 -27.15
N ALA A 206 -25.05 -6.32 -26.66
CA ALA A 206 -23.84 -6.41 -25.85
C ALA A 206 -24.06 -7.24 -24.58
N ALA A 207 -25.16 -6.98 -23.88
CA ALA A 207 -25.52 -7.73 -22.68
C ALA A 207 -25.70 -9.23 -22.98
N GLN A 208 -26.27 -9.58 -24.14
CA GLN A 208 -26.40 -10.98 -24.58
C GLN A 208 -25.04 -11.63 -24.84
N LYS A 209 -24.11 -10.96 -25.53
CA LYS A 209 -22.74 -11.47 -25.75
C LYS A 209 -22.02 -11.75 -24.42
N ILE A 210 -22.12 -10.84 -23.46
CA ILE A 210 -21.53 -11.02 -22.12
C ILE A 210 -22.22 -12.16 -21.33
N LYS A 211 -23.56 -12.29 -21.42
CA LYS A 211 -24.29 -13.42 -20.82
C LYS A 211 -23.86 -14.76 -21.41
N ASN A 212 -23.58 -14.81 -22.72
CA ASN A 212 -23.08 -16.02 -23.37
C ASN A 212 -21.69 -16.41 -22.84
N LEU A 213 -20.77 -15.45 -22.65
CA LEU A 213 -19.46 -15.73 -22.01
C LEU A 213 -19.62 -16.30 -20.60
N ILE A 214 -20.51 -15.70 -19.78
CA ILE A 214 -20.76 -16.17 -18.42
C ILE A 214 -21.32 -17.59 -18.44
N SER A 215 -22.30 -17.85 -19.31
CA SER A 215 -22.97 -19.16 -19.40
C SER A 215 -21.99 -20.25 -19.84
N LYS A 216 -21.18 -19.98 -20.87
CA LYS A 216 -20.11 -20.88 -21.34
C LYS A 216 -19.12 -21.23 -20.23
N GLU A 217 -18.70 -20.24 -19.44
CA GLU A 217 -17.77 -20.49 -18.34
C GLU A 217 -18.43 -21.24 -17.16
N LEU A 218 -19.70 -20.98 -16.86
CA LEU A 218 -20.43 -21.76 -15.85
C LEU A 218 -20.61 -23.22 -16.25
N GLU A 219 -20.89 -23.50 -17.52
CA GLU A 219 -20.95 -24.85 -18.07
C GLU A 219 -19.60 -25.55 -17.98
N TYR A 220 -18.51 -24.87 -18.36
CA TYR A 220 -17.16 -25.38 -18.20
C TYR A 220 -16.85 -25.73 -16.75
N LYS A 221 -17.10 -24.83 -15.79
CA LYS A 221 -16.88 -25.06 -14.36
C LYS A 221 -17.61 -26.30 -13.86
N LYS A 222 -18.87 -26.51 -14.30
CA LYS A 222 -19.63 -27.73 -13.97
C LYS A 222 -18.98 -28.98 -14.55
N ALA A 223 -18.56 -28.95 -15.81
CA ALA A 223 -17.90 -30.07 -16.47
C ALA A 223 -16.59 -30.50 -15.79
N VAL A 224 -15.78 -29.52 -15.35
CA VAL A 224 -14.50 -29.77 -14.66
C VAL A 224 -14.61 -29.82 -13.13
N LYS A 225 -15.84 -29.73 -12.58
CA LYS A 225 -16.16 -29.77 -11.14
C LYS A 225 -15.53 -28.65 -10.30
N TYR A 226 -15.36 -27.46 -10.87
CA TYR A 226 -15.04 -26.25 -10.09
C TYR A 226 -16.26 -25.75 -9.33
N ALA A 227 -16.04 -25.25 -8.12
CA ALA A 227 -17.11 -24.74 -7.26
C ALA A 227 -17.73 -23.46 -7.84
N VAL A 228 -19.05 -23.34 -7.67
CA VAL A 228 -19.87 -22.20 -8.09
C VAL A 228 -20.67 -21.69 -6.89
N PHE A 229 -20.97 -20.39 -6.86
CA PHE A 229 -21.82 -19.80 -5.82
C PHE A 229 -23.27 -20.25 -5.99
N GLU A 230 -23.90 -20.65 -4.89
CA GLU A 230 -25.30 -21.08 -4.87
C GLU A 230 -26.04 -20.39 -3.72
N LYS A 231 -27.23 -19.82 -4.00
CA LYS A 231 -28.00 -19.00 -3.04
C LYS A 231 -28.25 -19.71 -1.70
N ASN A 232 -28.44 -21.02 -1.71
CA ASN A 232 -28.85 -21.80 -0.53
C ASN A 232 -27.72 -22.61 0.12
N LYS A 233 -26.45 -22.44 -0.28
CA LYS A 233 -25.32 -23.23 0.25
C LYS A 233 -24.27 -22.37 0.95
N SER A 234 -24.59 -21.90 2.16
CA SER A 234 -23.71 -21.04 2.97
C SER A 234 -22.32 -21.65 3.24
N LYS A 235 -22.22 -22.96 3.52
CA LYS A 235 -20.92 -23.63 3.75
C LYS A 235 -20.06 -23.64 2.48
N GLN A 236 -20.59 -24.12 1.36
CA GLN A 236 -19.90 -24.14 0.06
C GLN A 236 -19.45 -22.74 -0.37
N ASN A 237 -20.30 -21.73 -0.17
CA ASN A 237 -19.97 -20.35 -0.52
C ASN A 237 -18.79 -19.80 0.33
N ARG A 238 -18.73 -20.15 1.62
CA ARG A 238 -17.58 -19.80 2.49
C ARG A 238 -16.29 -20.48 2.02
N ASP A 239 -16.37 -21.77 1.68
CA ASP A 239 -15.22 -22.52 1.18
C ASP A 239 -14.73 -21.96 -0.17
N LEU A 240 -15.65 -21.59 -1.06
CA LEU A 240 -15.35 -20.92 -2.32
C LEU A 240 -14.70 -19.54 -2.09
N LEU A 241 -15.17 -18.73 -1.14
CA LEU A 241 -14.53 -17.45 -0.81
C LEU A 241 -13.07 -17.64 -0.36
N SER A 242 -12.82 -18.63 0.50
CA SER A 242 -11.48 -19.02 0.93
C SER A 242 -10.61 -19.48 -0.27
N ARG A 243 -11.18 -20.30 -1.16
CA ARG A 243 -10.52 -20.78 -2.39
C ARG A 243 -10.14 -19.63 -3.32
N LEU A 244 -11.04 -18.68 -3.56
CA LEU A 244 -10.77 -17.48 -4.35
C LEU A 244 -9.65 -16.63 -3.73
N GLY A 245 -9.61 -16.53 -2.40
CA GLY A 245 -8.51 -15.88 -1.67
C GLY A 245 -7.17 -16.56 -1.91
N PHE A 246 -7.14 -17.90 -1.86
CA PHE A 246 -5.96 -18.71 -2.17
C PHE A 246 -5.51 -18.53 -3.63
N LEU A 247 -6.40 -18.68 -4.61
CA LEU A 247 -6.08 -18.56 -6.03
C LEU A 247 -5.55 -17.17 -6.38
N LYS A 248 -6.12 -16.12 -5.77
CA LYS A 248 -5.60 -14.76 -5.89
C LYS A 248 -4.18 -14.64 -5.35
N LYS A 249 -3.90 -15.19 -4.16
CA LYS A 249 -2.53 -15.19 -3.60
C LYS A 249 -1.57 -15.97 -4.49
N PHE A 250 -2.01 -17.11 -5.05
CA PHE A 250 -1.22 -17.88 -6.00
C PHE A 250 -0.88 -17.07 -7.25
N ALA A 251 -1.85 -16.42 -7.89
CA ALA A 251 -1.64 -15.64 -9.11
C ALA A 251 -0.79 -14.38 -8.89
N GLU A 252 -0.90 -13.72 -7.73
CA GLU A 252 -0.22 -12.45 -7.46
C GLU A 252 1.11 -12.59 -6.70
N SER A 253 1.51 -13.78 -6.27
CA SER A 253 2.67 -13.96 -5.37
C SER A 253 3.97 -13.43 -5.95
N GLU A 254 4.24 -13.64 -7.25
CA GLU A 254 5.47 -13.20 -7.93
C GLU A 254 5.61 -11.68 -8.02
N LEU A 255 4.52 -10.95 -7.77
CA LEU A 255 4.57 -9.49 -7.74
C LEU A 255 4.95 -8.96 -6.37
N TYR A 256 4.76 -9.71 -5.28
CA TYR A 256 5.01 -9.19 -3.94
C TYR A 256 6.51 -9.24 -3.60
N LEU A 257 7.00 -8.11 -3.09
CA LEU A 257 8.40 -7.95 -2.70
C LEU A 257 8.55 -8.22 -1.21
N THR A 258 9.68 -8.82 -0.85
CA THR A 258 10.02 -9.08 0.55
C THR A 258 10.67 -7.83 1.13
N THR A 259 10.20 -7.40 2.30
CA THR A 259 10.74 -6.24 3.02
C THR A 259 11.43 -6.71 4.29
N LEU A 260 12.72 -6.40 4.42
CA LEU A 260 13.48 -6.64 5.65
C LEU A 260 13.65 -5.32 6.39
N LYS A 261 13.11 -5.24 7.61
CA LYS A 261 13.11 -4.03 8.43
C LYS A 261 14.31 -3.99 9.36
N GLU A 262 15.03 -2.88 9.31
CA GLU A 262 16.16 -2.57 10.19
C GLU A 262 15.93 -1.20 10.85
N ARG A 263 16.50 -1.00 12.04
CA ARG A 263 16.50 0.32 12.68
C ARG A 263 17.54 1.20 11.99
N ASP A 264 17.13 2.35 11.46
CA ASP A 264 18.07 3.29 10.85
C ASP A 264 18.79 4.10 11.95
N GLY A 265 20.02 4.55 11.67
CA GLY A 265 20.75 5.46 12.57
C GLY A 265 21.40 4.83 13.81
N VAL A 266 21.39 3.51 14.00
CA VAL A 266 22.05 2.83 15.15
C VAL A 266 23.53 3.24 15.29
N PHE A 267 24.25 3.31 14.18
CA PHE A 267 25.66 3.72 14.16
C PHE A 267 25.85 5.18 14.63
N ILE A 268 24.93 6.08 14.26
CA ILE A 268 24.99 7.49 14.65
C ILE A 268 24.56 7.68 16.10
N GLU A 269 23.61 6.88 16.59
CA GLU A 269 23.29 6.82 18.02
C GLU A 269 24.53 6.42 18.82
N GLN A 270 25.27 5.40 18.36
CA GLN A 270 26.53 4.97 18.98
C GLN A 270 27.59 6.08 18.95
N ILE A 271 27.78 6.77 17.82
CA ILE A 271 28.69 7.92 17.76
C ILE A 271 28.27 9.02 18.74
N SER A 272 26.97 9.33 18.82
CA SER A 272 26.43 10.36 19.72
C SER A 272 26.64 9.97 21.19
N MET A 273 26.44 8.70 21.52
CA MET A 273 26.74 8.16 22.85
C MET A 273 28.23 8.24 23.19
N SER A 274 29.11 7.98 22.22
CA SER A 274 30.56 8.11 22.37
C SER A 274 31.00 9.57 22.59
N ILE A 275 30.43 10.52 21.83
CA ILE A 275 30.69 11.96 22.02
C ILE A 275 30.22 12.41 23.41
N ALA A 276 29.01 12.01 23.82
CA ALA A 276 28.49 12.33 25.15
C ALA A 276 29.39 11.78 26.27
N ALA A 277 29.87 10.54 26.13
CA ALA A 277 30.82 9.95 27.07
C ALA A 277 32.15 10.72 27.11
N GLY A 278 32.66 11.14 25.94
CA GLY A 278 33.90 11.92 25.82
C GLY A 278 33.82 13.27 26.51
N ILE A 279 32.77 14.07 26.22
CA ILE A 279 32.53 15.37 26.86
C ILE A 279 32.48 15.22 28.39
N SER A 280 31.79 14.19 28.87
CA SER A 280 31.62 13.94 30.30
C SER A 280 32.95 13.53 30.95
N MET A 281 33.77 12.73 30.26
CA MET A 281 35.11 12.38 30.74
C MET A 281 36.04 13.59 30.81
N ILE A 282 36.00 14.47 29.82
CA ILE A 282 36.80 15.71 29.80
C ILE A 282 36.41 16.59 31.00
N PHE A 283 35.11 16.75 31.27
CA PHE A 283 34.62 17.51 32.41
C PHE A 283 35.10 16.94 33.75
N ALA A 284 34.91 15.63 33.97
CA ALA A 284 35.33 14.98 35.22
C ALA A 284 36.85 15.09 35.44
N THR A 285 37.61 14.87 34.37
CA THR A 285 39.08 14.96 34.37
C THR A 285 39.56 16.38 34.64
N ALA A 286 38.90 17.39 34.09
CA ALA A 286 39.22 18.80 34.35
C ALA A 286 39.02 19.18 35.82
N ILE A 287 37.92 18.73 36.45
CA ILE A 287 37.70 18.97 37.88
C ILE A 287 38.71 18.20 38.72
N ALA A 288 38.95 16.93 38.40
CA ALA A 288 39.93 16.11 39.10
C ALA A 288 41.32 16.76 39.07
N PHE A 289 41.83 17.14 37.90
CA PHE A 289 43.14 17.79 37.79
C PHE A 289 43.16 19.19 38.42
N GLY A 290 42.09 19.99 38.29
CA GLY A 290 42.01 21.30 38.91
C GLY A 290 42.06 21.24 40.45
N PHE A 291 41.34 20.31 41.06
CA PHE A 291 41.38 20.11 42.51
C PHE A 291 42.67 19.42 42.96
N GLN A 292 43.22 18.51 42.16
CA GLN A 292 44.52 17.89 42.42
C GLN A 292 45.64 18.95 42.45
N GLN A 293 45.64 19.88 41.49
CA GLN A 293 46.63 20.96 41.44
C GLN A 293 46.50 21.91 42.65
N LYS A 294 45.28 22.19 43.11
CA LYS A 294 45.02 23.16 44.18
C LYS A 294 45.18 22.59 45.60
N PHE A 295 44.78 21.34 45.84
CA PHE A 295 44.72 20.73 47.17
C PHE A 295 45.68 19.55 47.34
N GLY A 296 46.47 19.21 46.32
CA GLY A 296 47.39 18.07 46.33
C GLY A 296 46.71 16.71 46.19
N ASN A 297 47.51 15.65 46.23
CA ASN A 297 47.03 14.27 46.16
C ASN A 297 46.48 13.81 47.52
N LEU A 298 45.35 13.07 47.52
CA LEU A 298 44.80 12.37 48.69
C LEU A 298 44.30 13.25 49.86
N THR A 299 43.82 14.46 49.58
CA THR A 299 43.16 15.30 50.60
C THR A 299 41.65 15.11 50.61
N MET A 300 41.00 15.34 51.76
CA MET A 300 39.54 15.19 51.90
C MET A 300 38.75 16.07 50.89
N PRO A 301 39.13 17.33 50.61
CA PRO A 301 38.49 18.14 49.58
C PRO A 301 38.64 17.55 48.17
N PHE A 302 39.79 16.96 47.85
CA PHE A 302 40.01 16.28 46.56
C PHE A 302 39.13 15.03 46.43
N PHE A 303 39.01 14.21 47.49
CA PHE A 303 38.15 13.03 47.49
C PHE A 303 36.67 13.40 47.28
N VAL A 304 36.17 14.41 48.01
CA VAL A 304 34.79 14.91 47.84
C VAL A 304 34.57 15.44 46.43
N ALA A 305 35.51 16.21 45.88
CA ALA A 305 35.44 16.71 44.52
C ALA A 305 35.39 15.58 43.48
N LEU A 306 36.14 14.50 43.68
CA LEU A 306 36.15 13.33 42.80
C LEU A 306 34.78 12.63 42.77
N VAL A 307 34.20 12.36 43.94
CA VAL A 307 32.86 11.74 44.06
C VAL A 307 31.79 12.61 43.41
N VAL A 308 31.78 13.91 43.70
CA VAL A 308 30.80 14.84 43.11
C VAL A 308 31.00 14.93 41.59
N SER A 309 32.24 15.00 41.11
CA SER A 309 32.54 15.03 39.67
C SER A 309 32.08 13.76 38.96
N TYR A 310 32.19 12.61 39.61
CA TYR A 310 31.70 11.34 39.07
C TYR A 310 30.18 11.34 38.90
N ILE A 311 29.43 11.80 39.91
CA ILE A 311 27.96 11.91 39.82
C ILE A 311 27.54 12.93 38.75
N LEU A 312 28.21 14.08 38.71
CA LEU A 312 27.94 15.13 37.72
C LEU A 312 28.27 14.67 36.30
N LYS A 313 29.36 13.92 36.12
CA LYS A 313 29.72 13.28 34.84
C LYS A 313 28.57 12.43 34.31
N ASP A 314 27.98 11.58 35.14
CA ASP A 314 26.89 10.71 34.71
C ASP A 314 25.64 11.51 34.32
N ARG A 315 25.32 12.59 35.05
CA ARG A 315 24.21 13.50 34.68
C ARG A 315 24.49 14.28 33.40
N ILE A 316 25.69 14.82 33.23
CA ILE A 316 26.10 15.51 32.00
C ILE A 316 26.04 14.55 30.81
N LYS A 317 26.49 13.31 30.97
CA LYS A 317 26.42 12.28 29.92
C LYS A 317 24.97 12.01 29.51
N GLU A 318 24.07 11.88 30.48
CA GLU A 318 22.65 11.63 30.23
C GLU A 318 21.99 12.82 29.51
N PHE A 319 22.23 14.04 29.98
CA PHE A 319 21.74 15.26 29.31
C PHE A 319 22.32 15.43 27.90
N ALA A 320 23.63 15.22 27.73
CA ALA A 320 24.31 15.31 26.44
C ALA A 320 23.80 14.22 25.48
N ARG A 321 23.59 12.99 25.96
CA ARG A 321 22.98 11.92 25.18
C ARG A 321 21.58 12.32 24.73
N TYR A 322 20.74 12.77 25.64
CA TYR A 322 19.38 13.21 25.32
C TYR A 322 19.39 14.32 24.27
N TYR A 323 20.22 15.35 24.46
CA TYR A 323 20.29 16.49 23.54
C TYR A 323 20.86 16.11 22.17
N LEU A 324 21.97 15.37 22.13
CA LEU A 324 22.60 14.95 20.88
C LEU A 324 21.70 14.00 20.12
N VAL A 325 21.16 12.98 20.78
CA VAL A 325 20.24 12.03 20.16
C VAL A 325 18.99 12.74 19.67
N HIS A 326 18.34 13.61 20.47
CA HIS A 326 17.12 14.28 20.04
C HIS A 326 17.34 15.31 18.93
N LYS A 327 18.43 16.09 18.99
CA LYS A 327 18.76 17.10 17.96
C LYS A 327 19.20 16.47 16.64
N LEU A 328 19.90 15.34 16.69
CA LEU A 328 20.34 14.59 15.52
C LEU A 328 19.20 13.70 14.96
N SER A 329 18.41 13.06 15.84
CA SER A 329 17.25 12.21 15.52
C SER A 329 16.24 12.88 14.59
N ASN A 330 15.95 14.17 14.78
CA ASN A 330 14.95 14.86 13.96
C ASN A 330 15.30 14.95 12.46
N LYS A 331 16.57 14.70 12.09
CA LYS A 331 17.02 14.60 10.69
C LYS A 331 17.04 13.17 10.14
N PHE A 332 16.88 12.14 10.99
CA PHE A 332 16.95 10.75 10.59
C PHE A 332 15.58 10.13 10.41
N PHE A 333 15.56 9.07 9.62
CA PHE A 333 14.41 8.19 9.53
C PHE A 333 14.43 7.19 10.68
N ASP A 334 13.27 6.70 11.09
CA ASP A 334 13.12 5.76 12.20
C ASP A 334 13.49 4.33 11.77
N GLN A 335 13.12 3.97 10.55
CA GLN A 335 13.28 2.64 9.98
C GLN A 335 13.92 2.75 8.61
N LYS A 336 14.82 1.81 8.32
CA LYS A 336 15.33 1.55 6.98
C LYS A 336 14.89 0.14 6.59
N ILE A 337 14.37 0.01 5.39
CA ILE A 337 13.78 -1.21 4.88
C ILE A 337 14.45 -1.51 3.54
N ASN A 338 15.05 -2.68 3.41
CA ASN A 338 15.58 -3.14 2.13
C ASN A 338 14.45 -3.80 1.34
N ILE A 339 14.29 -3.38 0.08
CA ILE A 339 13.28 -3.90 -0.85
C ILE A 339 13.94 -5.01 -1.66
N ASN A 340 13.49 -6.24 -1.46
CA ASN A 340 14.14 -7.44 -2.01
C ASN A 340 13.20 -8.27 -2.89
N MET A 341 13.78 -8.92 -3.90
CA MET A 341 13.15 -10.00 -4.66
C MET A 341 14.16 -11.12 -4.84
N ASP A 342 13.82 -12.33 -4.41
CA ASP A 342 14.67 -13.53 -4.51
C ASP A 342 16.15 -13.24 -4.17
N ASP A 343 16.36 -12.62 -3.01
CA ASP A 343 17.66 -12.18 -2.44
C ASP A 343 18.38 -11.01 -3.14
N LYS A 344 17.83 -10.47 -4.23
CA LYS A 344 18.36 -9.25 -4.87
C LYS A 344 17.73 -7.99 -4.25
N VAL A 345 18.58 -7.09 -3.75
CA VAL A 345 18.16 -5.76 -3.26
C VAL A 345 17.91 -4.83 -4.44
N ILE A 346 16.64 -4.50 -4.69
CA ILE A 346 16.21 -3.65 -5.82
C ILE A 346 16.01 -2.18 -5.42
N GLY A 347 16.00 -1.90 -4.12
CA GLY A 347 15.85 -0.55 -3.58
C GLY A 347 15.88 -0.49 -2.07
N THR A 348 15.80 0.72 -1.54
CA THR A 348 15.73 0.98 -0.11
C THR A 348 14.60 1.95 0.18
N GLU A 349 13.92 1.72 1.29
CA GLU A 349 12.87 2.55 1.83
C GLU A 349 13.29 3.04 3.22
N LYS A 350 12.92 4.27 3.54
CA LYS A 350 13.10 4.86 4.86
C LYS A 350 11.80 5.50 5.31
N GLU A 351 11.43 5.29 6.56
CA GLU A 351 10.17 5.79 7.14
C GLU A 351 10.41 6.54 8.45
N SER A 352 9.65 7.60 8.68
CA SER A 352 9.71 8.39 9.91
C SER A 352 8.32 8.89 10.31
N PHE A 353 8.05 8.91 11.60
CA PHE A 353 6.84 9.45 12.20
C PHE A 353 7.21 10.48 13.25
N ASP A 354 6.68 11.69 13.17
CA ASP A 354 6.92 12.71 14.18
C ASP A 354 5.65 13.53 14.41
N TYR A 355 5.50 14.04 15.63
CA TYR A 355 4.60 15.15 15.89
C TYR A 355 5.34 16.45 15.57
N ILE A 356 4.69 17.37 14.86
CA ILE A 356 5.35 18.60 14.44
C ILE A 356 4.64 19.85 14.98
N ASP A 357 5.44 20.83 15.33
CA ASP A 357 4.97 22.16 15.69
C ASP A 357 4.30 22.81 14.46
N PRO A 358 3.12 23.44 14.60
CA PRO A 358 2.45 24.17 13.54
C PRO A 358 3.33 25.18 12.78
N LYS A 359 4.35 25.74 13.42
CA LYS A 359 5.31 26.68 12.79
C LYS A 359 6.23 26.02 11.77
N LYS A 360 6.37 24.69 11.79
CA LYS A 360 7.21 23.92 10.87
C LYS A 360 6.43 23.38 9.66
N ILE A 361 5.14 23.69 9.56
CA ILE A 361 4.31 23.27 8.43
C ILE A 361 4.67 24.12 7.21
N PRO A 362 4.90 23.51 6.03
CA PRO A 362 5.10 24.26 4.80
C PRO A 362 3.89 25.15 4.47
N GLU A 363 4.15 26.36 3.95
CA GLU A 363 3.09 27.33 3.62
C GLU A 363 2.04 26.74 2.66
N MET A 364 2.47 25.95 1.68
CA MET A 364 1.57 25.31 0.71
C MET A 364 0.56 24.36 1.37
N VAL A 365 0.98 23.64 2.42
CA VAL A 365 0.13 22.72 3.18
C VAL A 365 -0.90 23.52 3.98
N MET A 366 -0.47 24.61 4.63
CA MET A 366 -1.37 25.50 5.34
C MET A 366 -2.37 26.19 4.39
N ARG A 367 -1.91 26.61 3.21
CA ARG A 367 -2.72 27.26 2.18
C ARG A 367 -3.84 26.34 1.70
N LEU A 368 -3.50 25.11 1.29
CA LEU A 368 -4.49 24.11 0.86
C LEU A 368 -5.58 23.88 1.89
N ARG A 369 -5.21 23.90 3.17
CA ARG A 369 -6.17 23.71 4.28
C ARG A 369 -7.04 24.94 4.52
N LYS A 370 -6.45 26.14 4.47
CA LYS A 370 -7.17 27.42 4.65
C LYS A 370 -8.18 27.69 3.53
N GLU A 371 -7.81 27.40 2.29
CA GLU A 371 -8.66 27.61 1.11
C GLU A 371 -9.85 26.64 1.05
N ASN A 372 -9.83 25.56 1.84
CA ASN A 372 -10.83 24.50 1.78
C ASN A 372 -11.35 24.13 3.18
N PRO A 373 -12.05 25.05 3.88
CA PRO A 373 -12.49 24.81 5.24
C PRO A 373 -13.57 23.73 5.36
N VAL A 374 -13.72 23.15 6.57
CA VAL A 374 -14.90 22.32 6.90
C VAL A 374 -16.11 23.24 7.10
N SER A 375 -15.92 24.25 7.94
CA SER A 375 -16.71 25.47 8.04
C SER A 375 -15.78 26.55 8.58
N GLU A 376 -16.12 27.83 8.38
CA GLU A 376 -15.29 28.95 8.84
C GLU A 376 -15.10 28.92 10.37
N ASP A 377 -16.17 28.63 11.12
CA ASP A 377 -16.18 28.57 12.58
C ASP A 377 -15.46 27.34 13.16
N ILE A 378 -15.65 26.16 12.55
CA ILE A 378 -15.00 24.93 13.01
C ILE A 378 -13.48 25.02 12.80
N ASN A 379 -13.02 25.62 11.71
CA ASN A 379 -11.59 25.71 11.42
C ASN A 379 -10.85 26.78 12.22
N THR A 380 -11.51 27.88 12.61
CA THR A 380 -10.91 28.90 13.48
C THR A 380 -10.69 28.40 14.90
N LEU A 381 -11.55 27.49 15.39
CA LEU A 381 -11.44 26.87 16.72
C LEU A 381 -10.52 25.62 16.74
N ARG A 382 -10.09 25.10 15.58
CA ARG A 382 -9.28 23.88 15.47
C ARG A 382 -7.83 24.11 15.87
N ASN A 383 -7.55 23.86 17.14
CA ASN A 383 -6.19 23.62 17.63
C ASN A 383 -5.87 22.13 17.47
N ASP A 384 -5.56 21.68 16.26
CA ASP A 384 -5.37 20.25 15.98
C ASP A 384 -4.00 19.72 16.41
N ASN A 385 -3.94 18.44 16.76
CA ASN A 385 -2.67 17.73 16.85
C ASN A 385 -2.22 17.36 15.44
N LEU A 386 -0.93 17.50 15.15
CA LEU A 386 -0.39 17.29 13.82
C LEU A 386 0.66 16.18 13.82
N ILE A 387 0.34 15.14 13.06
CA ILE A 387 1.26 14.04 12.75
C ILE A 387 1.89 14.30 11.38
N LEU A 388 3.21 14.14 11.29
CA LEU A 388 3.96 14.07 10.05
C LEU A 388 4.51 12.66 9.88
N TYR A 389 4.03 11.97 8.83
CA TYR A 389 4.60 10.71 8.40
C TYR A 389 5.40 10.92 7.11
N ARG A 390 6.70 10.62 7.16
CA ARG A 390 7.66 10.82 6.07
C ARG A 390 8.14 9.49 5.53
N LYS A 391 8.31 9.44 4.22
CA LYS A 391 8.82 8.28 3.52
C LYS A 391 9.79 8.68 2.43
N MET A 392 10.88 7.95 2.29
CA MET A 392 11.83 8.09 1.19
C MET A 392 12.12 6.73 0.59
N ILE A 393 11.98 6.59 -0.72
CA ILE A 393 12.17 5.33 -1.43
C ILE A 393 13.14 5.59 -2.57
N THR A 394 14.20 4.78 -2.65
CA THR A 394 15.18 4.80 -3.74
C THR A 394 15.11 3.47 -4.46
N LEU A 395 14.89 3.51 -5.78
CA LEU A 395 14.78 2.32 -6.61
C LEU A 395 15.91 2.30 -7.64
N ASN A 396 16.51 1.13 -7.84
CA ASN A 396 17.52 0.90 -8.86
C ASN A 396 16.87 0.33 -10.13
N ARG A 397 16.98 1.05 -11.24
CA ARG A 397 16.35 0.70 -12.51
C ARG A 397 16.99 -0.53 -13.17
N GLU A 398 18.31 -0.61 -13.17
CA GLU A 398 19.07 -1.73 -13.74
C GLU A 398 18.66 -3.04 -13.08
N LYS A 399 18.67 -3.06 -11.73
CA LYS A 399 18.28 -4.23 -10.95
C LYS A 399 16.82 -4.62 -11.12
N LEU A 400 15.92 -3.66 -11.36
CA LEU A 400 14.51 -3.93 -11.62
C LEU A 400 14.30 -4.60 -12.97
N ASP A 401 15.06 -4.20 -13.99
CA ASP A 401 14.99 -4.76 -15.34
C ASP A 401 15.63 -6.17 -15.39
N GLU A 402 16.58 -6.48 -14.51
CA GLU A 402 17.15 -7.83 -14.37
C GLU A 402 16.22 -8.86 -13.71
N LEU A 403 15.07 -8.45 -13.14
CA LEU A 403 14.16 -9.37 -12.42
C LEU A 403 13.30 -10.22 -13.35
N SER A 404 13.06 -9.74 -14.58
CA SER A 404 12.10 -10.37 -15.48
C SER A 404 12.40 -10.03 -16.92
N PHE A 405 12.09 -10.97 -17.81
CA PHE A 405 12.01 -10.73 -19.25
C PHE A 405 10.93 -9.69 -19.61
N TYR A 406 9.91 -9.54 -18.75
CA TYR A 406 8.89 -8.51 -18.93
C TYR A 406 9.41 -7.14 -18.49
N ALA A 407 9.11 -6.10 -19.26
CA ALA A 407 9.43 -4.73 -18.88
C ALA A 407 8.61 -4.29 -17.65
N ILE A 408 9.21 -4.37 -16.46
CA ILE A 408 8.56 -3.95 -15.21
C ILE A 408 8.59 -2.42 -15.11
N PRO A 409 7.42 -1.74 -15.02
CA PRO A 409 7.40 -0.28 -14.97
C PRO A 409 7.96 0.31 -13.67
N GLY A 410 7.87 -0.42 -12.55
CA GLY A 410 8.20 0.10 -11.22
C GLY A 410 7.50 -0.70 -10.13
N ILE A 411 7.21 -0.05 -9.00
CA ILE A 411 6.54 -0.68 -7.85
C ILE A 411 5.24 0.05 -7.49
N ASN A 412 4.30 -0.69 -6.92
CA ASN A 412 3.23 -0.13 -6.12
C ASN A 412 3.50 -0.42 -4.66
N GLU A 413 3.36 0.58 -3.83
CA GLU A 413 3.34 0.41 -2.40
C GLU A 413 1.91 0.63 -1.88
N ILE A 414 1.46 -0.28 -1.02
CA ILE A 414 0.13 -0.27 -0.43
C ILE A 414 0.30 -0.11 1.07
N ILE A 415 0.14 1.11 1.55
CA ILE A 415 0.23 1.48 2.96
C ILE A 415 -1.18 1.43 3.54
N ARG A 416 -1.37 0.69 4.62
CA ARG A 416 -2.62 0.58 5.36
C ARG A 416 -2.42 1.15 6.74
N LEU A 417 -3.13 2.23 7.03
CA LEU A 417 -3.18 2.84 8.35
C LEU A 417 -4.49 2.44 9.02
N ASN A 418 -4.40 1.62 10.06
CA ASN A 418 -5.55 1.30 10.89
C ASN A 418 -5.81 2.45 11.87
N ILE A 419 -7.03 2.98 11.88
CA ILE A 419 -7.45 4.11 12.71
C ILE A 419 -8.31 3.66 13.90
N SER A 420 -8.33 2.38 14.27
CA SER A 420 -9.12 1.90 15.41
C SER A 420 -8.71 2.59 16.71
N SER A 421 -7.43 2.93 16.85
CA SER A 421 -6.93 3.71 17.99
C SER A 421 -7.48 5.14 18.02
N PHE A 422 -7.84 5.71 16.86
CA PHE A 422 -8.35 7.08 16.77
C PHE A 422 -9.81 7.15 17.20
N VAL A 423 -10.60 6.12 16.85
CA VAL A 423 -12.03 6.07 17.16
C VAL A 423 -12.33 5.67 18.60
N PHE A 424 -11.37 5.10 19.33
CA PHE A 424 -11.57 4.53 20.65
C PHE A 424 -12.10 5.53 21.68
N LYS A 425 -11.68 6.81 21.59
CA LYS A 425 -12.07 7.89 22.50
C LYS A 425 -13.18 8.79 21.94
N MET A 426 -13.82 8.41 20.84
CA MET A 426 -14.92 9.18 20.27
C MET A 426 -16.23 8.97 21.02
N ASP A 427 -17.09 9.98 20.94
CA ASP A 427 -18.46 9.88 21.42
C ASP A 427 -19.28 8.86 20.62
N ASN A 428 -20.48 8.55 21.09
CA ASN A 428 -21.41 7.70 20.35
C ASN A 428 -21.68 8.27 18.94
N ALA A 429 -21.68 7.39 17.95
CA ALA A 429 -21.84 7.76 16.54
C ALA A 429 -23.19 8.42 16.26
N TYR A 430 -24.23 8.03 17.01
CA TYR A 430 -25.56 8.59 16.89
C TYR A 430 -25.96 9.24 18.21
N LEU A 431 -26.43 10.48 18.13
CA LEU A 431 -26.93 11.25 19.26
C LEU A 431 -28.42 11.55 19.05
N PRO A 432 -29.25 11.41 20.10
CA PRO A 432 -30.65 11.82 20.03
C PRO A 432 -30.72 13.35 19.98
N ILE A 433 -31.34 13.89 18.94
CA ILE A 433 -31.59 15.33 18.78
C ILE A 433 -33.10 15.56 18.72
N PHE A 434 -33.56 16.52 19.51
CA PHE A 434 -34.95 16.95 19.53
C PHE A 434 -35.20 17.93 18.38
N VAL A 435 -36.15 17.61 17.51
CA VAL A 435 -36.55 18.44 16.37
C VAL A 435 -38.01 18.86 16.55
N PRO A 436 -38.34 20.15 16.40
CA PRO A 436 -39.71 20.62 16.50
C PRO A 436 -40.56 20.08 15.35
N THR A 437 -41.81 19.74 15.65
CA THR A 437 -42.85 19.36 14.68
C THR A 437 -43.89 20.48 14.54
N GLU A 438 -44.65 20.48 13.45
CA GLU A 438 -45.64 21.53 13.13
C GLU A 438 -46.68 21.79 14.25
N ASN A 439 -46.95 20.79 15.10
CA ASN A 439 -47.96 20.84 16.16
C ASN A 439 -47.41 21.27 17.53
N ASN A 440 -46.32 22.05 17.59
CA ASN A 440 -45.67 22.46 18.85
C ASN A 440 -45.18 21.27 19.74
N ALA A 441 -45.04 20.08 19.14
CA ALA A 441 -44.46 18.89 19.75
C ALA A 441 -43.02 18.68 19.25
N TYR A 442 -42.32 17.69 19.78
CA TYR A 442 -40.98 17.33 19.34
C TYR A 442 -40.91 15.87 18.90
N GLU A 443 -40.02 15.59 17.95
CA GLU A 443 -39.58 14.23 17.64
C GLU A 443 -38.09 14.07 17.98
N VAL A 444 -37.67 12.85 18.29
CA VAL A 444 -36.27 12.52 18.53
C VAL A 444 -35.72 11.83 17.30
N ILE A 445 -34.83 12.52 16.59
CA ILE A 445 -34.08 11.93 15.49
C ILE A 445 -32.70 11.47 15.99
N GLN A 446 -32.15 10.43 15.36
CA GLN A 446 -30.78 10.00 15.60
C GLN A 446 -29.86 10.72 14.61
N ALA A 447 -29.19 11.78 15.08
CA ALA A 447 -28.24 12.53 14.26
C ALA A 447 -26.85 11.91 14.34
N GLU A 448 -26.15 11.83 13.21
CA GLU A 448 -24.80 11.30 13.15
C GLU A 448 -23.77 12.34 13.61
N LYS A 449 -22.95 11.98 14.60
CA LYS A 449 -21.81 12.79 15.02
C LYS A 449 -20.56 12.35 14.28
N VAL A 450 -19.97 13.26 13.52
CA VAL A 450 -18.79 13.02 12.70
C VAL A 450 -17.60 13.87 13.14
N TYR A 451 -16.41 13.35 12.87
CA TYR A 451 -15.13 14.00 13.06
C TYR A 451 -14.43 14.08 11.70
N PHE A 452 -13.69 15.17 11.49
CA PHE A 452 -12.95 15.39 10.24
C PHE A 452 -11.45 15.28 10.49
N LEU A 453 -10.80 14.37 9.79
CA LEU A 453 -9.35 14.28 9.71
C LEU A 453 -8.91 14.84 8.36
N ASP A 454 -8.09 15.87 8.39
CA ASP A 454 -7.55 16.48 7.19
C ASP A 454 -6.16 15.87 6.92
N MET A 455 -5.93 15.38 5.71
CA MET A 455 -4.65 14.80 5.30
C MET A 455 -4.12 15.50 4.06
N VAL A 456 -2.95 16.11 4.16
CA VAL A 456 -2.23 16.66 2.99
C VAL A 456 -1.07 15.73 2.67
N LEU A 457 -1.09 15.17 1.47
CA LEU A 457 0.00 14.37 0.91
C LEU A 457 0.84 15.22 -0.03
N GLN A 458 2.14 15.27 0.20
CA GLN A 458 3.12 15.70 -0.78
C GLN A 458 3.83 14.46 -1.31
N LEU A 459 3.97 14.37 -2.63
CA LEU A 459 4.73 13.34 -3.31
C LEU A 459 5.73 13.99 -4.25
N ASN A 460 7.01 13.72 -3.99
CA ASN A 460 8.12 14.21 -4.77
C ASN A 460 8.72 13.06 -5.59
N LYS A 461 9.02 13.36 -6.85
CA LYS A 461 9.86 12.51 -7.70
C LYS A 461 11.00 13.37 -8.22
N ASN A 462 12.18 13.22 -7.63
CA ASN A 462 13.29 14.16 -7.79
C ASN A 462 12.79 15.62 -7.58
N GLU A 463 12.75 16.44 -8.64
CA GLU A 463 12.36 17.86 -8.58
C GLU A 463 10.86 18.12 -8.73
N VAL A 464 10.09 17.15 -9.23
CA VAL A 464 8.64 17.34 -9.43
C VAL A 464 7.91 17.03 -8.14
N THR A 465 7.23 18.04 -7.60
CA THR A 465 6.50 18.00 -6.34
C THR A 465 5.01 18.10 -6.60
N THR A 466 4.24 17.13 -6.14
CA THR A 466 2.77 17.16 -6.25
C THR A 466 2.15 17.17 -4.87
N TYR A 467 1.04 17.90 -4.71
CA TYR A 467 0.25 17.92 -3.48
C TYR A 467 -1.16 17.38 -3.75
N ALA A 468 -1.70 16.67 -2.77
CA ALA A 468 -3.09 16.24 -2.76
C ALA A 468 -3.65 16.39 -1.36
N TYR A 469 -4.81 17.06 -1.26
CA TYR A 469 -5.51 17.29 -0.02
C TYR A 469 -6.75 16.38 0.05
N TYR A 470 -6.84 15.62 1.13
CA TYR A 470 -7.94 14.71 1.43
C TYR A 470 -8.60 15.09 2.74
N ARG A 471 -9.93 14.95 2.78
CA ARG A 471 -10.72 14.96 4.00
C ARG A 471 -11.25 13.57 4.26
N ILE A 472 -11.01 13.08 5.46
CA ILE A 472 -11.49 11.78 5.93
C ILE A 472 -12.56 12.05 6.99
N THR A 473 -13.79 11.63 6.71
CA THR A 473 -14.92 11.74 7.62
C THR A 473 -15.07 10.43 8.38
N LEU A 474 -15.16 10.50 9.71
CA LEU A 474 -15.14 9.33 10.56
C LEU A 474 -16.01 9.52 11.80
N ASN A 475 -16.53 8.41 12.34
CA ASN A 475 -17.27 8.34 13.58
C ASN A 475 -16.80 7.12 14.39
N ARG A 476 -17.49 6.80 15.50
CA ARG A 476 -17.13 5.65 16.35
C ARG A 476 -17.31 4.28 15.67
N VAL A 477 -18.13 4.19 14.61
CA VAL A 477 -18.34 2.97 13.82
C VAL A 477 -17.23 2.77 12.78
N GLY A 478 -16.53 3.84 12.38
CA GLY A 478 -15.39 3.76 11.49
C GLY A 478 -15.26 4.95 10.53
N ILE A 479 -14.62 4.70 9.40
CA ILE A 479 -14.45 5.65 8.30
C ILE A 479 -15.72 5.67 7.47
N LEU A 480 -16.30 6.86 7.29
CA LEU A 480 -17.53 7.08 6.52
C LEU A 480 -17.21 7.45 5.07
N SER A 481 -16.32 8.43 4.87
CA SER A 481 -15.92 8.89 3.54
C SER A 481 -14.45 9.29 3.49
N VAL A 482 -13.88 9.21 2.28
CA VAL A 482 -12.57 9.78 1.94
C VAL A 482 -12.75 10.61 0.67
N GLU A 483 -12.59 11.91 0.80
CA GLU A 483 -12.85 12.87 -0.27
C GLU A 483 -11.56 13.57 -0.66
N LYS A 484 -11.25 13.56 -1.96
CA LYS A 484 -10.13 14.31 -2.50
C LYS A 484 -10.59 15.74 -2.79
N ILE A 485 -10.19 16.68 -1.95
CA ILE A 485 -10.65 18.07 -1.98
C ILE A 485 -9.86 18.89 -3.02
N ALA A 486 -8.53 18.72 -3.07
CA ALA A 486 -7.68 19.44 -4.01
C ALA A 486 -6.48 18.61 -4.48
N SER A 487 -5.96 18.94 -5.65
CA SER A 487 -4.71 18.38 -6.19
C SER A 487 -3.95 19.46 -6.94
N ILE A 488 -2.65 19.60 -6.63
CA ILE A 488 -1.77 20.58 -7.27
C ILE A 488 -0.52 19.84 -7.74
N LYS A 489 0.00 20.23 -8.92
CA LYS A 489 1.21 19.66 -9.51
C LYS A 489 2.33 20.67 -9.57
#